data_AF-A0AAW4BW61-F1
#
_entry.id   AF-A0AAW4BW61-F1
#
_cell.length_a   1.000
_cell.length_b   1.000
_cell.length_c   1.000
_cell.angle_alpha   90.00
_cell.angle_beta   90.00
_cell.angle_gamma   90.00
#
_symmetry.space_group_name_H-M   'P 1'
#
loop_
_entity.id
_entity.type
_entity.pdbx_description
1 polymer ?
#
loop_
_entity_poly.entity_id
_entity_poly.type
_entity_poly.pdbx_seq_one_letter_code
_entity_poly.pdbx_strand_id
1 'polypeptide(L)' 'MSYVTGQHDRILAGLVIPCYVVGVDLGAARVRVSDGGDWTSAWVRWHALAAGKARHWRAPSLGEQGVLVSPSGEPAQGT' A
#
# COMPACT_ATOMS: atom_id res chain seq x y z
N MET A 1 0.97 26.53 -14.40
CA MET A 1 0.28 25.23 -14.26
C MET A 1 -1.12 25.46 -13.73
N SER A 2 -2.14 24.80 -14.28
CA SER A 2 -3.50 24.86 -13.72
C SER A 2 -3.57 24.03 -12.43
N TYR A 3 -4.52 24.35 -11.54
CA TYR A 3 -4.77 23.55 -10.33
C TYR A 3 -5.04 22.07 -10.67
N VAL A 4 -5.85 21.83 -11.71
CA VAL A 4 -6.22 20.47 -12.13
C VAL A 4 -5.00 19.66 -12.57
N THR A 5 -4.11 20.27 -13.34
CA THR A 5 -2.87 19.60 -13.78
C THR A 5 -1.98 19.25 -12.59
N GLY A 6 -1.83 20.16 -11.62
CA GLY A 6 -1.06 19.88 -10.40
C GLY A 6 -1.71 18.80 -9.53
N GLN A 7 -3.04 18.75 -9.48
CA GLN A 7 -3.76 17.70 -8.77
C GLN A 7 -3.61 16.33 -9.44
N HIS A 8 -3.64 16.27 -10.77
CA HIS A 8 -3.38 15.04 -11.51
C HIS A 8 -1.96 14.51 -11.25
N ASP A 9 -0.96 15.39 -11.19
CA ASP A 9 0.42 15.00 -10.89
C ASP A 9 0.53 14.33 -9.51
N ARG A 10 -0.12 14.89 -8.48
CA ARG A 10 -0.20 14.28 -7.15
C ARG A 10 -0.91 12.92 -7.15
N ILE A 11 -2.03 12.82 -7.86
CA ILE A 11 -2.78 11.57 -7.99
C ILE A 11 -1.91 10.50 -8.66
N LEU A 12 -1.20 10.85 -9.74
CA LEU A 12 -0.32 9.93 -10.45
C LEU A 12 0.84 9.46 -9.56
N ALA A 13 1.44 10.37 -8.79
CA ALA A 13 2.51 10.03 -7.84
C ALA A 13 2.03 9.08 -6.73
N GLY A 14 0.78 9.20 -6.27
CA GLY A 14 0.21 8.35 -5.23
C GLY A 14 -0.34 7.01 -5.73
N LEU A 15 -0.54 6.85 -7.04
CA LEU A 15 -1.26 5.71 -7.63
C LEU A 15 -0.54 4.38 -7.42
N VAL A 16 0.79 4.37 -7.61
CA VAL A 16 1.66 3.20 -7.53
C VAL A 16 2.95 3.59 -6.82
N ILE A 17 3.12 3.13 -5.58
CA ILE A 17 4.26 3.52 -4.73
C ILE A 17 5.14 2.28 -4.49
N PRO A 18 6.41 2.27 -4.92
CA PRO A 18 7.36 1.23 -4.54
C PRO A 18 7.65 1.35 -3.03
N CYS A 19 7.60 0.23 -2.32
CA CYS A 19 7.70 0.27 -0.87
C CYS A 19 8.28 -1.03 -0.28
N TYR A 20 8.51 -1.02 1.03
CA TYR A 20 8.81 -2.21 1.81
C TYR A 20 8.05 -2.23 3.14
N VAL A 21 7.83 -3.43 3.69
CA VAL A 21 7.05 -3.63 4.91
C VAL A 21 7.84 -3.18 6.15
N VAL A 22 7.25 -2.30 6.94
CA VAL A 22 7.82 -1.78 8.21
C VAL A 22 7.01 -2.16 9.45
N GLY A 23 5.81 -2.72 9.27
CA GLY A 23 4.99 -3.21 10.37
C GLY A 23 3.99 -4.26 9.89
N VAL A 24 3.70 -5.23 10.75
CA VAL A 24 2.75 -6.33 10.47
C VAL A 24 1.83 -6.50 11.68
N ASP A 25 0.52 -6.42 11.43
CA ASP A 25 -0.52 -6.73 12.40
C ASP A 25 -1.21 -8.02 11.96
N LEU A 26 -0.87 -9.12 12.64
CA LEU A 26 -1.42 -10.43 12.37
C LEU A 26 -2.88 -10.58 12.83
N GLY A 27 -3.30 -9.84 13.86
CA GLY A 27 -4.67 -9.88 14.38
C GLY A 27 -5.64 -9.17 13.44
N ALA A 28 -5.23 -8.05 12.85
CA ALA A 28 -6.03 -7.30 11.89
C ALA A 28 -5.83 -7.74 10.42
N ALA A 29 -4.86 -8.62 10.15
CA ALA A 29 -4.41 -8.96 8.79
C ALA A 29 -4.05 -7.72 7.96
N ARG A 30 -3.20 -6.86 8.53
CA ARG A 30 -2.74 -5.62 7.89
C ARG A 30 -1.22 -5.45 7.98
N VAL A 31 -0.69 -4.61 7.11
CA VAL A 31 0.71 -4.17 7.10
C VAL A 31 0.83 -2.65 7.09
N ARG A 32 1.98 -2.14 7.50
CA ARG A 32 2.44 -0.78 7.20
C ARG A 32 3.65 -0.87 6.29
N VAL A 33 3.72 0.03 5.32
CA VAL A 33 4.82 0.11 4.36
C VAL A 33 5.46 1.50 4.36
N SER A 34 6.71 1.59 3.92
CA SER A 34 7.42 2.84 3.67
C SER A 34 8.01 2.83 2.27
N ASP A 35 8.11 4.00 1.65
CA ASP A 35 8.79 4.22 0.37
C ASP A 35 10.32 4.38 0.52
N GLY A 36 10.83 4.34 1.77
CA GLY A 36 12.24 4.56 2.09
C GLY A 36 12.62 6.03 2.29
N GLY A 37 11.66 6.96 2.17
CA GLY A 37 11.78 8.35 2.59
C GLY A 37 11.10 8.60 3.93
N ASP A 38 10.57 9.82 4.09
CA ASP A 38 9.90 10.25 5.33
C ASP A 38 8.43 9.78 5.42
N TRP A 39 7.95 9.03 4.42
CA TRP A 39 6.57 8.57 4.37
C TRP A 39 6.42 7.14 4.89
N THR A 40 5.33 6.91 5.65
CA THR A 40 4.89 5.59 6.09
C THR A 40 3.38 5.52 6.01
N SER A 41 2.86 4.42 5.46
CA SER A 41 1.43 4.22 5.28
C SER A 41 0.65 4.11 6.60
N ALA A 42 -0.66 4.27 6.49
CA ALA A 42 -1.60 3.70 7.46
C ALA A 42 -1.57 2.16 7.42
N TRP A 43 -2.32 1.50 8.29
CA TRP A 43 -2.49 0.05 8.23
C TRP A 43 -3.34 -0.34 7.02
N VAL A 44 -2.73 -0.98 6.04
CA VAL A 44 -3.35 -1.40 4.78
C VAL A 44 -3.46 -2.92 4.70
N ARG A 45 -4.34 -3.44 3.84
CA ARG A 45 -4.40 -4.89 3.56
C ARG A 45 -3.23 -5.27 2.64
N TRP A 46 -3.02 -6.57 2.45
CA TRP A 46 -2.19 -7.08 1.35
C TRP A 46 -3.01 -8.04 0.48
N HIS A 47 -2.56 -8.21 -0.76
CA HIS A 47 -3.13 -9.21 -1.67
C HIS A 47 -2.64 -10.62 -1.32
N ALA A 48 -3.50 -11.43 -0.70
CA ALA A 48 -3.28 -12.86 -0.58
C ALA A 48 -3.60 -13.58 -1.90
N LEU A 49 -3.05 -14.79 -2.10
CA LEU A 49 -3.29 -15.58 -3.32
C LEU A 49 -4.77 -15.96 -3.52
N ALA A 50 -5.56 -16.05 -2.44
CA ALA A 50 -7.00 -16.33 -2.49
C ALA A 50 -7.71 -15.79 -1.24
N ALA A 51 -8.88 -15.16 -1.42
CA ALA A 51 -9.70 -14.58 -0.35
C ALA A 51 -11.20 -14.93 -0.49
N GLY A 52 -11.53 -16.05 -1.16
CA GLY A 52 -12.90 -16.52 -1.40
C GLY A 52 -13.26 -17.74 -0.56
N LYS A 53 -13.99 -18.71 -1.14
CA LYS A 53 -14.26 -20.01 -0.49
C LYS A 53 -12.96 -20.75 -0.14
N ALA A 54 -12.00 -20.74 -1.06
CA ALA A 54 -10.62 -21.08 -0.77
C ALA A 54 -9.87 -19.84 -0.28
N ARG A 55 -9.05 -20.02 0.75
CA ARG A 55 -8.30 -18.95 1.41
C ARG A 55 -6.83 -19.34 1.51
N HIS A 56 -5.95 -18.40 1.22
CA HIS A 56 -4.51 -18.56 1.38
C HIS A 56 -4.00 -17.58 2.42
N TRP A 57 -3.15 -18.04 3.33
CA TRP A 57 -2.52 -17.20 4.34
C TRP A 57 -1.01 -17.29 4.26
N ARG A 58 -0.39 -16.14 3.96
CA ARG A 58 1.05 -15.91 4.05
C ARG A 58 1.23 -14.43 4.34
N ALA A 59 1.49 -14.10 5.59
CA ALA A 59 1.72 -12.72 6.00
C ALA A 59 3.03 -12.21 5.36
N PRO A 60 3.09 -10.95 4.89
CA PRO A 60 4.33 -10.33 4.49
C PRO A 60 5.34 -10.28 5.64
N SER A 61 6.63 -10.42 5.32
CA SER A 61 7.73 -10.29 6.27
C SER A 61 8.17 -8.84 6.40
N LEU A 62 8.71 -8.44 7.56
CA LEU A 62 9.38 -7.15 7.71
C LEU A 62 10.54 -7.03 6.71
N GLY A 63 10.68 -5.87 6.07
CA GLY A 63 11.68 -5.62 5.04
C GLY A 63 11.36 -6.21 3.67
N GLU A 64 10.27 -6.96 3.52
CA GLU A 64 9.85 -7.48 2.22
C GLU A 64 9.46 -6.32 1.30
N GLN A 65 10.05 -6.29 0.10
CA GLN A 65 9.75 -5.30 -0.93
C GLN A 65 8.43 -5.62 -1.63
N GLY A 66 7.73 -4.56 -2.05
CA GLY A 66 6.46 -4.66 -2.76
C GLY A 66 6.05 -3.34 -3.39
N VAL A 67 4.77 -3.28 -3.77
CA VAL A 67 4.15 -2.12 -4.39
C VAL A 67 2.82 -1.87 -3.70
N LEU A 68 2.56 -0.62 -3.32
CA LEU A 68 1.25 -0.17 -2.86
C LEU A 68 0.46 0.38 -4.04
N VAL A 69 -0.75 -0.15 -4.26
CA VAL A 69 -1.66 0.32 -5.32
C VAL A 69 -2.82 1.09 -4.69
N SER A 70 -2.95 2.37 -5.04
CA SER A 70 -3.86 3.30 -4.35
C SER A 70 -4.91 3.89 -5.29
N PRO A 71 -6.20 3.57 -5.13
CA PRO A 71 -7.26 4.17 -5.94
C PRO A 71 -7.24 5.70 -5.85
N SER A 72 -7.33 6.38 -7.00
CA SER A 72 -7.27 7.84 -7.09
C SER A 72 -6.02 8.48 -6.45
N GLY A 73 -4.94 7.71 -6.29
CA GLY A 73 -3.70 8.18 -5.68
C GLY A 73 -3.82 8.47 -4.17
N GLU A 74 -4.80 7.88 -3.48
CA GLU A 74 -5.00 8.03 -2.02
C GLU A 74 -4.38 6.84 -1.26
N PRO A 75 -3.18 6.96 -0.66
CA PRO A 75 -2.49 5.84 -0.05
C PRO A 75 -3.21 5.27 1.18
N ALA A 76 -4.11 6.03 1.82
CA ALA A 76 -4.94 5.51 2.91
C ALA A 76 -5.92 4.40 2.45
N GLN A 77 -6.19 4.29 1.15
CA GLN A 77 -7.03 3.25 0.54
C GLN A 77 -6.22 2.17 -0.18
N GLY A 78 -4.89 2.20 -0.09
CA GLY A 78 -4.02 1.26 -0.78
C GLY A 78 -4.09 -0.17 -0.23
N THR A 79 -3.63 -1.13 -1.04
CA THR A 79 -3.49 -2.56 -0.69
C THR A 79 -2.27 -3.20 -1.35
#